data_AF-A0A6A9T3U2-F1
#
_entry.id   AF-A0A6A9T3U2-F1
#
_cell.length_a   1.000
_cell.length_b   1.000
_cell.length_c   1.000
_cell.angle_alpha   90.00
_cell.angle_beta   90.00
_cell.angle_gamma   90.00
#
_symmetry.space_group_name_H-M   'P 1'
#
loop_
_entity.id
_entity.type
_entity.pdbx_description
1 polymer ?
#
loop_
_entity_poly.entity_id
_entity_poly.type
_entity_poly.pdbx_seq_one_letter_code
_entity_poly.pdbx_strand_id
1 'polypeptide(L)'
;MKSAEGSARGSFEFRGDATETEAVKVDEYRLEDDTGRYTVTLYYQESNIVHPGDELPTGTPFRLDELREFRLSVEAVEGDDMADQKGFNAHIRPRWKNMRVENEYGDERTLN
;
A
#
# COMPACT_ATOMS: atom_id res chain seq x y z
N MET A 1 10.84 16.24 -22.33
CA MET A 1 10.16 14.94 -22.35
C MET A 1 11.21 13.84 -22.41
N LYS A 2 11.40 13.11 -21.31
CA LYS A 2 12.06 11.80 -21.34
C LYS A 2 11.19 10.88 -20.50
N SER A 3 10.58 9.92 -21.19
CA SER A 3 9.88 8.78 -20.61
C SER A 3 10.87 7.95 -19.80
N ALA A 4 10.45 7.47 -18.64
CA ALA A 4 11.13 6.41 -17.91
C ALA A 4 10.22 5.19 -17.90
N GLU A 5 10.43 4.29 -18.87
CA GLU A 5 10.05 2.89 -18.74
C GLU A 5 11.13 2.20 -17.90
N GLY A 6 10.73 1.60 -16.79
CA GLY A 6 11.63 0.90 -15.88
C GLY A 6 10.90 -0.21 -15.15
N SER A 7 10.62 -1.32 -15.86
CA SER A 7 10.25 -2.57 -15.21
C SER A 7 11.49 -3.12 -14.49
N ALA A 8 11.56 -2.89 -13.18
CA ALA A 8 12.58 -3.49 -12.32
C ALA A 8 11.90 -4.55 -11.43
N ARG A 9 12.08 -5.82 -11.79
CA ARG A 9 11.92 -6.94 -10.84
C ARG A 9 13.14 -6.92 -9.89
N GLY A 10 13.14 -5.99 -8.96
CA GLY A 10 14.07 -5.96 -7.83
C GLY A 10 13.42 -6.61 -6.61
N SER A 11 14.11 -7.55 -5.97
CA SER A 11 13.75 -8.02 -4.63
C SER A 11 13.84 -6.84 -3.66
N PHE A 12 12.71 -6.47 -3.05
CA PHE A 12 12.61 -5.37 -2.10
C PHE A 12 12.21 -5.98 -0.75
N GLU A 13 13.11 -5.90 0.23
CA GLU A 13 12.81 -6.36 1.60
C GLU A 13 11.98 -5.30 2.31
N PHE A 14 10.74 -5.62 2.64
CA PHE A 14 9.87 -4.73 3.41
C PHE A 14 10.23 -4.82 4.88
N ARG A 15 10.77 -3.74 5.47
CA ARG A 15 10.93 -3.64 6.92
C ARG A 15 9.68 -3.01 7.54
N GLY A 16 8.73 -3.86 7.88
CA GLY A 16 7.47 -3.49 8.56
C GLY A 16 6.45 -4.61 8.47
N ASP A 17 5.39 -4.55 9.30
CA ASP A 17 4.29 -5.54 9.47
C ASP A 17 3.47 -5.86 8.18
N ALA A 18 3.96 -5.53 6.99
CA ALA A 18 3.43 -6.11 5.77
C ALA A 18 3.87 -7.58 5.71
N THR A 19 2.97 -8.50 6.05
CA THR A 19 3.14 -9.93 5.75
C THR A 19 3.49 -10.09 4.27
N GLU A 20 4.66 -10.66 4.01
CA GLU A 20 5.50 -10.48 2.82
C GLU A 20 4.97 -11.14 1.53
N THR A 21 3.78 -11.74 1.52
CA THR A 21 3.50 -12.75 0.49
C THR A 21 2.93 -12.19 -0.83
N GLU A 22 2.34 -10.99 -0.87
CA GLU A 22 1.60 -10.52 -2.08
C GLU A 22 1.70 -9.00 -2.37
N ALA A 23 2.72 -8.32 -1.83
CA ALA A 23 2.91 -6.89 -2.08
C ALA A 23 3.48 -6.64 -3.50
N VAL A 24 2.73 -5.89 -4.32
CA VAL A 24 3.14 -5.46 -5.66
C VAL A 24 3.67 -4.03 -5.58
N LYS A 25 4.97 -3.88 -5.83
CA LYS A 25 5.60 -2.56 -5.99
C LYS A 25 5.06 -1.87 -7.24
N VAL A 26 4.54 -0.66 -7.06
CA VAL A 26 4.06 0.19 -8.14
C VAL A 26 5.20 1.07 -8.63
N ASP A 27 5.87 1.76 -7.71
CA ASP A 27 6.89 2.73 -8.06
C ASP A 27 7.84 3.04 -6.90
N GLU A 28 9.00 3.62 -7.21
CA GLU A 28 9.96 4.14 -6.25
C GLU A 28 10.51 5.49 -6.71
N TYR A 29 10.53 6.44 -5.79
CA TYR A 29 11.07 7.76 -6.00
C TYR A 29 12.16 8.06 -5.00
N ARG A 30 13.19 8.77 -5.46
CA ARG A 30 14.19 9.39 -4.61
C ARG A 30 13.95 10.88 -4.59
N LEU A 31 13.75 11.42 -3.40
CA LEU A 31 13.54 12.85 -3.15
C LEU A 31 14.76 13.39 -2.42
N GLU A 32 15.26 14.56 -2.81
CA GLU A 32 16.41 15.21 -2.18
C GLU A 32 16.19 16.72 -2.19
N ASP A 33 16.38 17.34 -1.03
CA ASP A 33 16.41 18.79 -0.85
C ASP A 33 17.48 19.19 0.18
N ASP A 34 17.52 20.48 0.53
CA ASP A 34 18.49 21.02 1.50
C ASP A 34 18.34 20.43 2.91
N THR A 35 17.23 19.74 3.19
CA THR A 35 16.89 19.17 4.50
C THR A 35 17.13 17.67 4.60
N GLY A 36 17.21 16.97 3.47
CA GLY A 36 17.56 15.55 3.47
C GLY A 36 17.26 14.81 2.17
N ARG A 37 17.56 13.50 2.19
CA ARG A 37 17.31 12.57 1.10
C ARG A 37 16.37 11.46 1.58
N TYR A 38 15.41 11.10 0.75
CA TYR A 38 14.36 10.13 1.07
C TYR A 38 14.14 9.15 -0.09
N THR A 39 13.88 7.90 0.25
CA THR A 39 13.30 6.90 -0.66
C THR A 39 11.81 6.78 -0.35
N VAL A 40 10.98 6.89 -1.38
CA VAL A 40 9.53 6.77 -1.30
C VAL A 40 9.09 5.61 -2.17
N THR A 41 8.49 4.59 -1.56
CA THR A 41 8.01 3.40 -2.25
C THR A 41 6.49 3.36 -2.21
N LEU A 42 5.86 3.37 -3.39
CA LEU A 42 4.44 3.09 -3.54
C LEU A 42 4.26 1.62 -3.91
N TYR A 43 3.45 0.92 -3.13
CA TYR A 43 3.11 -0.48 -3.37
C TYR A 43 1.66 -0.73 -3.00
N TYR A 44 1.08 -1.82 -3.48
CA TYR A 44 -0.22 -2.29 -3.00
C TYR A 44 -0.15 -3.75 -2.63
N GLN A 45 -1.08 -4.19 -1.79
CA GLN A 45 -1.35 -5.60 -1.55
C GLN A 45 -2.79 -5.91 -1.96
N GLU A 46 -3.08 -7.19 -2.18
CA GLU A 46 -4.46 -7.63 -2.30
C GLU A 46 -5.23 -7.33 -1.02
N SER A 47 -6.47 -6.90 -1.20
CA SER A 47 -7.34 -6.50 -0.12
C SER A 47 -8.14 -7.70 0.35
N ASN A 48 -8.16 -7.94 1.66
CA ASN A 48 -9.06 -8.95 2.24
C ASN A 48 -10.51 -8.45 2.37
N ILE A 49 -10.81 -7.24 1.91
CA ILE A 49 -12.16 -6.70 1.82
C ILE A 49 -12.91 -7.40 0.68
N VAL A 50 -14.09 -7.93 0.99
CA VAL A 50 -14.98 -8.54 0.00
C VAL A 50 -15.58 -7.43 -0.87
N HIS A 51 -15.53 -7.63 -2.18
CA HIS A 51 -16.07 -6.68 -3.16
C HIS A 51 -17.59 -6.45 -2.91
N PRO A 52 -18.06 -5.20 -2.77
CA PRO A 52 -19.46 -4.91 -2.47
C PRO A 52 -20.40 -5.12 -3.69
N GLY A 53 -19.84 -5.23 -4.89
CA GLY A 53 -20.58 -5.17 -6.15
C GLY A 53 -20.62 -3.74 -6.69
N ASP A 54 -21.65 -3.40 -7.46
CA ASP A 54 -21.82 -2.06 -8.05
C ASP A 54 -22.35 -1.01 -7.05
N GLU A 55 -22.73 -1.43 -5.85
CA GLU A 55 -23.33 -0.58 -4.82
C GLU A 55 -22.86 -1.01 -3.43
N LEU A 56 -22.52 -0.03 -2.59
CA LEU A 56 -22.22 -0.26 -1.18
C LEU A 56 -23.47 -0.73 -0.42
N PRO A 57 -23.32 -1.42 0.73
CA PRO A 57 -24.45 -1.82 1.58
C PRO A 57 -25.37 -0.67 2.03
N THR A 58 -24.92 0.58 1.91
CA THR A 58 -25.68 1.79 2.25
C THR A 58 -26.36 2.46 1.05
N GLY A 59 -26.26 1.90 -0.15
CA GLY A 59 -26.89 2.44 -1.36
C GLY A 59 -26.01 3.34 -2.23
N THR A 60 -24.73 3.51 -1.88
CA THR A 60 -23.82 4.38 -2.63
C THR A 60 -23.21 3.63 -3.81
N PRO A 61 -23.22 4.14 -5.05
CA PRO A 61 -22.56 3.48 -6.17
C PRO A 61 -21.07 3.24 -5.92
N PHE A 62 -20.61 2.03 -6.24
CA PHE A 62 -19.22 1.61 -6.16
C PHE A 62 -18.67 1.37 -7.56
N ARG A 63 -17.43 1.82 -7.82
CA ARG A 63 -16.87 1.88 -9.19
C ARG A 63 -15.41 1.42 -9.28
N LEU A 64 -14.90 0.76 -8.26
CA LEU A 64 -13.57 0.16 -8.35
C LEU A 64 -13.76 -1.27 -8.85
N ASP A 65 -13.07 -1.66 -9.91
CA ASP A 65 -13.14 -3.03 -10.44
C ASP A 65 -12.39 -4.02 -9.54
N GLU A 66 -11.31 -3.54 -8.92
CA GLU A 66 -10.46 -4.33 -8.01
C GLU A 66 -10.20 -3.56 -6.73
N LEU A 67 -10.27 -4.27 -5.61
CA LEU A 67 -9.92 -3.73 -4.30
C LEU A 67 -8.42 -3.92 -4.05
N ARG A 68 -7.70 -2.81 -3.94
CA ARG A 68 -6.27 -2.78 -3.62
C ARG A 68 -6.04 -1.92 -2.39
N GLU A 69 -5.18 -2.39 -1.49
CA GLU A 69 -4.76 -1.63 -0.32
C GLU A 69 -3.37 -1.05 -0.59
N PHE A 70 -3.33 0.27 -0.83
CA PHE A 70 -2.09 0.96 -1.17
C PHE A 70 -1.32 1.32 0.09
N ARG A 71 0.00 1.22 0.02
CA ARG A 71 0.91 1.69 1.06
C ARG A 71 1.98 2.57 0.45
N LEU A 72 2.32 3.62 1.20
CA LEU A 72 3.39 4.54 0.88
C LEU A 72 4.42 4.43 2.01
N SER A 73 5.58 3.84 1.71
CA SER A 73 6.71 3.79 2.63
C SER A 73 7.65 4.95 2.33
N VAL A 74 7.96 5.78 3.32
CA VAL A 74 8.94 6.85 3.22
C VAL A 74 10.05 6.58 4.20
N GLU A 75 11.28 6.52 3.71
CA GLU A 75 12.47 6.21 4.49
C GLU A 75 13.53 7.28 4.21
N ALA A 76 14.04 7.93 5.27
CA ALA A 76 15.19 8.81 5.13
C ALA A 76 16.44 7.97 4.82
N VAL A 77 17.23 8.43 3.86
CA VAL A 77 18.50 7.81 3.50
C VAL A 77 19.59 8.45 4.35
N GLU A 78 19.71 7.98 5.59
CA GLU A 78 20.69 8.48 6.56
C GLU A 78 22.01 7.67 6.50
N GLY A 79 23.04 8.13 7.22
CA GLY A 79 24.23 7.30 7.48
C GLY A 79 23.86 6.08 8.33
N ASP A 80 24.74 5.07 8.35
CA ASP A 80 24.51 3.79 9.06
C ASP A 80 24.14 3.95 10.55
N ASP A 81 24.45 5.09 11.16
CA ASP A 81 24.19 5.43 12.56
C ASP A 81 22.78 5.98 12.84
N MET A 82 22.04 6.40 11.81
CA MET A 82 20.72 7.02 11.95
C MET A 82 19.63 6.32 11.11
N ALA A 83 20.01 5.37 10.24
CA ALA A 83 19.08 4.55 9.47
C ALA A 83 17.88 4.06 10.32
N ASP A 84 16.69 4.09 9.71
CA ASP A 84 15.40 3.66 10.29
C ASP A 84 14.80 4.55 11.38
N GLN A 85 15.41 5.70 11.75
CA GLN A 85 14.85 6.61 12.75
C GLN A 85 13.87 7.64 12.19
N LYS A 86 13.97 7.94 10.89
CA LYS A 86 13.13 8.93 10.20
C LYS A 86 12.44 8.30 9.00
N GLY A 87 11.28 7.73 9.26
CA GLY A 87 10.42 7.20 8.21
C GLY A 87 8.98 7.10 8.70
N PHE A 88 8.06 6.96 7.76
CA PHE A 88 6.68 6.62 8.07
C PHE A 88 6.09 5.76 6.97
N ASN A 89 5.12 4.94 7.37
CA ASN A 89 4.30 4.17 6.44
C ASN A 89 2.87 4.71 6.50
N ALA A 90 2.31 5.06 5.33
CA ALA A 90 0.90 5.44 5.22
C ALA A 90 0.12 4.33 4.53
N HIS A 91 -0.97 3.89 5.15
CA HIS A 91 -1.85 2.85 4.64
C HIS A 91 -3.17 3.45 4.14
N ILE A 92 -3.43 3.31 2.84
CA ILE A 92 -4.61 3.82 2.16
C ILE A 92 -5.51 2.63 1.82
N ARG A 93 -6.64 2.55 2.53
CA ARG A 93 -7.60 1.46 2.42
C ARG A 93 -9.02 2.01 2.29
N PRO A 94 -9.83 1.51 1.34
CA PRO A 94 -11.25 1.81 1.30
C PRO A 94 -11.95 1.40 2.61
N ARG A 95 -12.94 2.18 3.04
CA ARG A 95 -13.74 1.90 4.24
C ARG A 95 -15.19 2.35 4.03
N TRP A 96 -16.12 1.51 4.47
CA TRP A 96 -17.54 1.84 4.51
C TRP A 96 -18.24 1.07 5.64
N LYS A 97 -19.46 1.49 5.99
CA LYS A 97 -20.26 0.86 7.03
C LYS A 97 -20.72 -0.53 6.58
N ASN A 98 -20.71 -1.49 7.50
CA ASN A 98 -21.08 -2.88 7.23
C ASN A 98 -20.21 -3.54 6.14
N MET A 99 -18.93 -3.14 6.03
CA MET A 99 -18.02 -3.77 5.07
C MET A 99 -17.73 -5.21 5.46
N ARG A 100 -17.62 -6.09 4.47
CA ARG A 100 -17.29 -7.50 4.69
C ARG A 100 -15.80 -7.71 4.42
N VAL A 101 -15.16 -8.52 5.26
CA VAL A 101 -13.77 -8.94 5.07
C VAL A 101 -13.68 -10.46 5.18
N GLU A 102 -12.81 -11.05 4.37
CA GLU A 102 -12.47 -12.46 4.39
C GLU A 102 -11.19 -12.67 5.24
N ASN A 103 -11.12 -13.78 5.96
CA ASN A 103 -9.90 -14.22 6.65
C ASN A 103 -9.11 -15.23 5.80
N GLU A 104 -7.95 -15.67 6.30
CA GLU A 104 -7.11 -16.67 5.62
C GLU A 104 -7.79 -18.05 5.40
N TYR A 105 -8.89 -18.32 6.10
CA TYR A 105 -9.66 -19.56 6.02
C TYR A 105 -10.89 -19.45 5.09
N GLY A 106 -11.12 -18.29 4.48
CA GLY A 106 -12.28 -18.03 3.62
C GLY A 106 -13.56 -17.64 4.38
N ASP A 107 -13.50 -17.39 5.69
CA ASP A 107 -14.67 -16.93 6.44
C ASP A 107 -14.87 -15.41 6.27
N GLU A 108 -16.08 -15.03 5.89
CA GLU A 108 -16.50 -13.63 5.85
C GLU A 108 -16.98 -13.13 7.22
N ARG A 109 -16.58 -11.91 7.58
CA ARG A 109 -17.17 -11.18 8.71
C ARG A 109 -17.52 -9.75 8.33
N THR A 110 -18.62 -9.26 8.91
CA THR A 110 -19.01 -7.86 8.79
C THR A 110 -18.32 -7.03 9.86
N LEU A 111 -17.70 -5.93 9.43
CA LEU A 111 -17.13 -4.92 10.30
C LEU A 111 -18.16 -3.81 10.52
N ASN A 112 -18.42 -3.52 11.80
CA ASN A 112 -19.35 -2.48 12.24
C ASN A 112 -18.65 -1.13 12.41
#